data_AF-A0A8H7XAZ7-F1
#
_entry.id   AF-A0A8H7XAZ7-F1
#
_cell.length_a   1.000
_cell.length_b   1.000
_cell.length_c   1.000
_cell.angle_alpha   90.00
_cell.angle_beta   90.00
_cell.angle_gamma   90.00
#
_symmetry.space_group_name_H-M   'P 1'
#
loop_
_entity.id
_entity.type
_entity.pdbx_description
1 polymer ?
#
loop_
_entity_poly.entity_id
_entity_poly.type
_entity_poly.pdbx_seq_one_letter_code
_entity_poly.pdbx_strand_id
1 'polypeptide(L)'
;MADQEPKKEVVAPTNPRGIPYAPFVDKVEDYVTSRADVEKTLKKFQEMISKYQFMESNQQRRAAGLKDKMPDIQKTLDMVQFLKTRKPGSDPIEATFELNDTLYAKAHVPPTEEVYLWLGANVMLSYPIDEAEELLTGKLAGAKLNLANCEEDQEFLREQITTMEVATARVYNWDVTMKRKEKNEQEAIEDGEKGTPNG
;
A
#
# COMPACT_ATOMS: atom_id res chain seq x y z
N MET A 1 -16.76 9.48 -43.87
CA MET A 1 -16.14 9.94 -42.60
C MET A 1 -17.16 9.64 -41.52
N ALA A 2 -16.98 8.54 -40.80
CA ALA A 2 -17.85 8.18 -39.68
C ALA A 2 -17.15 8.63 -38.41
N ASP A 3 -17.70 9.65 -37.76
CA ASP A 3 -17.29 10.12 -36.45
C ASP A 3 -17.44 8.95 -35.45
N GLN A 4 -16.32 8.36 -35.05
CA GLN A 4 -16.27 7.58 -33.82
C GLN A 4 -16.12 8.59 -32.68
N GLU A 5 -17.22 8.84 -31.98
CA GLU A 5 -17.18 9.56 -30.71
C GLU A 5 -16.19 8.86 -29.77
N PRO A 6 -15.27 9.60 -29.12
CA PRO A 6 -14.32 9.00 -28.19
C PRO A 6 -15.10 8.42 -27.00
N LYS A 7 -14.97 7.10 -26.77
CA LYS A 7 -15.44 6.45 -25.55
C LYS A 7 -14.87 7.23 -24.36
N LYS A 8 -15.72 7.94 -23.63
CA LYS A 8 -15.35 8.62 -22.37
C LYS A 8 -14.72 7.58 -21.45
N GLU A 9 -13.41 7.70 -21.20
CA GLU A 9 -12.78 7.04 -20.08
C GLU A 9 -13.48 7.55 -18.81
N VAL A 10 -14.31 6.70 -18.22
CA VAL A 10 -14.88 6.97 -16.90
C VAL A 10 -13.70 6.93 -15.95
N VAL A 11 -13.21 8.10 -15.52
CA VAL A 11 -12.18 8.20 -14.49
C VAL A 11 -12.75 7.49 -13.27
N ALA A 12 -12.19 6.32 -12.95
CA ALA A 12 -12.63 5.55 -11.80
C ALA A 12 -12.45 6.44 -10.54
N PRO A 13 -13.43 6.45 -9.62
CA PRO A 13 -13.25 7.14 -8.36
C PRO A 13 -11.96 6.64 -7.70
N THR A 14 -11.27 7.51 -6.97
CA THR A 14 -10.02 7.19 -6.28
C THR A 14 -10.14 7.49 -4.80
N ASN A 15 -9.36 6.81 -3.96
CA ASN A 15 -9.21 7.20 -2.56
C ASN A 15 -8.48 8.56 -2.45
N PRO A 16 -8.40 9.18 -1.25
CA PRO A 16 -7.70 10.46 -1.04
C PRO A 16 -6.22 10.47 -1.45
N ARG A 17 -5.62 9.29 -1.69
CA ARG A 17 -4.23 9.10 -2.11
C ARG A 17 -4.09 8.78 -3.61
N GLY A 18 -5.19 8.76 -4.35
CA GLY A 18 -5.20 8.53 -5.80
C GLY A 18 -5.21 7.06 -6.23
N ILE A 19 -5.44 6.12 -5.30
CA ILE A 19 -5.60 4.70 -5.60
C ILE A 19 -7.00 4.48 -6.19
N PRO A 20 -7.14 3.90 -7.39
CA PRO A 20 -8.44 3.69 -8.01
C PRO A 20 -9.27 2.64 -7.26
N TYR A 21 -10.59 2.83 -7.25
CA TYR A 21 -11.52 1.82 -6.75
C TYR A 21 -11.72 0.70 -7.78
N ALA A 22 -11.90 -0.52 -7.27
CA ALA A 22 -12.30 -1.67 -8.08
C ALA A 22 -13.71 -1.46 -8.65
N PRO A 23 -13.94 -1.76 -9.94
CA PRO A 23 -15.28 -1.72 -10.50
C PRO A 23 -16.16 -2.80 -9.85
N PHE A 24 -17.29 -2.38 -9.29
CA PHE A 24 -18.25 -3.31 -8.71
C PHE A 24 -19.06 -4.00 -9.82
N VAL A 25 -18.94 -5.33 -9.92
CA VAL A 25 -19.65 -6.13 -10.93
C VAL A 25 -20.97 -6.61 -10.35
N ASP A 26 -22.01 -5.79 -10.43
CA ASP A 26 -23.36 -6.15 -9.96
C ASP A 26 -24.03 -7.21 -10.83
N LYS A 27 -24.13 -6.93 -12.14
CA LYS A 27 -24.60 -7.90 -13.13
C LYS A 27 -23.45 -8.29 -14.04
N VAL A 28 -23.14 -9.58 -14.09
CA VAL A 28 -22.09 -10.12 -14.96
C VAL A 28 -22.39 -9.85 -16.43
N GLU A 29 -23.67 -9.81 -16.80
CA GLU A 29 -24.19 -9.54 -18.14
C GLU A 29 -23.81 -8.15 -18.67
N ASP A 30 -23.56 -7.18 -17.77
CA ASP A 30 -23.13 -5.83 -18.15
C ASP A 30 -21.66 -5.80 -18.61
N TYR A 31 -20.88 -6.83 -18.25
CA TYR A 31 -19.45 -6.94 -18.54
C TYR A 31 -19.13 -8.04 -19.56
N VAL A 32 -19.99 -9.07 -19.64
CA VAL A 32 -19.81 -10.23 -20.50
C VAL A 32 -21.12 -10.49 -21.24
N THR A 33 -21.16 -10.07 -22.50
CA THR A 33 -22.31 -10.28 -23.39
C THR A 33 -22.25 -11.62 -24.14
N SER A 34 -21.05 -12.19 -24.30
CA SER A 34 -20.83 -13.45 -25.00
C SER A 34 -19.72 -14.26 -24.35
N ARG A 35 -19.68 -15.57 -24.60
CA ARG A 35 -18.64 -16.47 -24.08
C ARG A 35 -17.22 -16.07 -24.53
N ALA A 36 -17.09 -15.43 -25.70
CA ALA A 36 -15.83 -14.91 -26.20
C ALA A 36 -15.27 -13.74 -25.34
N ASP A 37 -16.15 -13.04 -24.62
CA ASP A 37 -15.76 -11.89 -23.78
C ASP A 37 -15.33 -12.31 -22.37
N VAL A 38 -15.64 -13.54 -21.95
CA VAL A 38 -15.32 -14.09 -20.60
C VAL A 38 -13.82 -14.06 -20.37
N GLU A 39 -13.04 -14.72 -21.24
CA GLU A 39 -11.60 -14.86 -21.07
C GLU A 39 -10.89 -13.50 -21.05
N LYS A 40 -11.32 -12.60 -21.94
CA LYS A 40 -10.82 -11.22 -22.00
C LYS A 40 -11.11 -10.45 -20.71
N THR A 41 -12.29 -10.63 -20.13
CA THR A 41 -12.70 -9.97 -18.89
C THR A 41 -11.96 -10.52 -17.68
N LEU A 42 -11.84 -11.86 -17.58
CA LEU A 42 -11.05 -12.51 -16.53
C LEU A 42 -9.58 -12.07 -16.56
N LYS A 43 -8.99 -11.97 -17.75
CA LYS A 43 -7.62 -11.48 -17.91
C LYS A 43 -7.46 -10.03 -17.41
N LYS A 44 -8.41 -9.14 -17.74
CA LYS A 44 -8.41 -7.75 -17.24
C LYS A 44 -8.53 -7.69 -15.71
N PHE A 45 -9.36 -8.56 -15.12
CA PHE A 45 -9.52 -8.61 -13.66
C PHE A 45 -8.25 -9.10 -12.98
N GLN A 46 -7.61 -10.14 -13.53
CA GLN A 46 -6.32 -10.61 -13.07
C GLN A 46 -5.24 -9.52 -13.15
N GLU A 47 -5.18 -8.77 -14.26
CA GLU A 47 -4.27 -7.62 -14.40
C GLU A 47 -4.52 -6.54 -13.34
N MET A 48 -5.77 -6.24 -13.01
CA MET A 48 -6.11 -5.30 -11.94
C MET A 48 -5.73 -5.82 -10.55
N ILE A 49 -5.99 -7.10 -10.25
CA ILE A 49 -5.57 -7.73 -8.99
C ILE A 49 -4.05 -7.64 -8.83
N SER A 50 -3.28 -7.95 -9.89
CA SER A 50 -1.82 -7.84 -9.86
C SER A 50 -1.35 -6.41 -9.60
N LYS A 51 -2.04 -5.39 -10.14
CA LYS A 51 -1.74 -3.98 -9.84
C LYS A 51 -2.00 -3.64 -8.38
N TYR A 52 -3.14 -4.06 -7.83
CA TYR A 52 -3.44 -3.83 -6.41
C TYR A 52 -2.45 -4.53 -5.48
N GLN A 53 -2.10 -5.79 -5.76
CA GLN A 53 -1.08 -6.54 -5.01
C GLN A 53 0.30 -5.86 -5.05
N PHE A 54 0.69 -5.34 -6.22
CA PHE A 54 1.94 -4.59 -6.34
C PHE A 54 1.92 -3.31 -5.49
N MET A 55 0.81 -2.57 -5.53
CA MET A 55 0.63 -1.38 -4.69
C MET A 55 0.64 -1.73 -3.19
N GLU A 56 0.00 -2.84 -2.79
CA GLU A 56 -0.05 -3.30 -1.39
C GLU A 56 1.36 -3.63 -0.90
N SER A 57 2.12 -4.41 -1.68
CA SER A 57 3.51 -4.76 -1.35
C SER A 57 4.39 -3.53 -1.19
N ASN A 58 4.19 -2.50 -2.04
CA ASN A 58 4.93 -1.25 -1.95
C ASN A 58 4.58 -0.48 -0.67
N GLN A 59 3.29 -0.39 -0.32
CA GLN A 59 2.86 0.25 0.94
C GLN A 59 3.34 -0.51 2.17
N GLN A 60 3.35 -1.84 2.12
CA GLN A 60 3.86 -2.69 3.18
C GLN A 60 5.36 -2.45 3.42
N ARG A 61 6.16 -2.39 2.35
CA ARG A 61 7.60 -2.09 2.45
C ARG A 61 7.85 -0.70 3.01
N ARG A 62 7.08 0.30 2.58
CA ARG A 62 7.17 1.68 3.08
C ARG A 62 6.82 1.76 4.57
N ALA A 63 5.74 1.10 4.99
CA ALA A 63 5.34 1.02 6.39
C ALA A 63 6.40 0.34 7.26
N ALA A 64 6.97 -0.78 6.80
CA ALA A 64 8.06 -1.46 7.50
C ALA A 64 9.27 -0.53 7.70
N GLY A 65 9.73 0.13 6.64
CA GLY A 65 10.85 1.08 6.73
C GLY A 65 10.57 2.30 7.64
N LEU A 66 9.31 2.70 7.82
CA LEU A 66 8.93 3.71 8.80
C LEU A 66 8.96 3.15 10.23
N LYS A 67 8.40 1.95 10.45
CA LYS A 67 8.40 1.28 11.77
C LYS A 67 9.83 1.00 12.27
N ASP A 68 10.75 0.70 11.37
CA ASP A 68 12.16 0.47 11.72
C ASP A 68 12.87 1.76 12.16
N LYS A 69 12.58 2.89 11.49
CA LYS A 69 13.28 4.17 11.74
C LYS A 69 12.68 5.00 12.87
N MET A 70 11.38 4.89 13.11
CA MET A 70 10.68 5.68 14.13
C MET A 70 11.28 5.54 15.54
N PRO A 71 11.65 4.34 16.03
CA PRO A 71 12.31 4.18 17.32
C PRO A 71 13.63 4.96 17.42
N ASP A 72 14.41 5.02 16.35
CA ASP A 72 15.68 5.75 16.36
C ASP A 72 15.44 7.27 16.41
N ILE A 73 14.44 7.77 15.67
CA ILE A 73 14.02 9.18 15.77
C ILE A 73 13.54 9.51 17.19
N GLN A 74 12.76 8.62 17.80
CA GLN A 74 12.27 8.79 19.18
C GLN A 74 13.42 8.82 20.17
N LYS A 75 14.34 7.85 20.13
CA LYS A 75 15.52 7.81 21.01
C LYS A 75 16.39 9.07 20.86
N THR A 76 16.54 9.56 19.63
CA THR A 76 17.30 10.80 19.37
C THR A 76 16.60 12.00 19.98
N LEU A 77 15.28 12.08 19.84
CA LEU A 77 14.47 13.13 20.47
C LEU A 77 14.55 13.07 22.00
N ASP A 78 14.42 11.88 22.59
CA ASP A 78 14.52 11.68 24.04
C ASP A 78 15.90 12.12 24.57
N MET A 79 16.98 11.87 23.81
CA MET A 79 18.32 12.34 24.14
C MET A 79 18.42 13.87 24.07
N VAL A 80 17.88 14.50 23.03
CA VAL A 80 17.87 15.97 22.91
C VAL A 80 17.08 16.60 24.06
N GLN A 81 15.93 16.03 24.41
CA GLN A 81 15.14 16.46 25.56
C GLN A 81 15.89 16.28 26.88
N PHE A 82 16.62 15.18 27.05
CA PHE A 82 17.47 14.97 28.21
C PHE A 82 18.59 16.02 28.29
N LEU A 83 19.28 16.30 27.18
CA LEU A 83 20.31 17.34 27.13
C LEU A 83 19.73 18.72 27.44
N LYS A 84 18.50 19.02 27.00
CA LYS A 84 17.78 20.26 27.33
C LYS A 84 17.56 20.45 28.83
N THR A 85 17.39 19.37 29.59
CA THR A 85 17.22 19.46 31.06
C THR A 85 18.51 19.82 31.79
N ARG A 86 19.69 19.65 31.15
CA ARG A 86 21.01 19.90 31.74
C ARG A 86 21.38 21.38 31.62
N LYS A 87 21.08 22.15 32.65
CA LYS A 87 21.41 23.58 32.74
C LYS A 87 22.90 23.82 33.02
N PRO A 88 23.42 25.04 32.75
CA PRO A 88 24.75 25.45 33.17
C PRO A 88 24.94 25.21 34.68
N GLY A 89 25.97 24.43 35.05
CA GLY A 89 26.22 24.00 36.44
C GLY A 89 25.77 22.58 36.78
N SER A 90 25.14 21.86 35.84
CA SER A 90 24.88 20.42 36.01
C SER A 90 26.17 19.61 35.93
N ASP A 91 26.23 18.49 36.66
CA ASP A 91 27.37 17.58 36.58
C ASP A 91 27.54 17.02 35.15
N PRO A 92 28.80 16.83 34.68
CA PRO A 92 29.07 16.20 33.41
C PRO A 92 28.46 14.79 33.32
N ILE A 93 28.01 14.42 32.12
CA ILE A 93 27.51 13.07 31.86
C ILE A 93 28.71 12.15 31.61
N GLU A 94 28.94 11.15 32.45
CA GLU A 94 29.86 10.06 32.12
C GLU A 94 29.18 9.15 31.08
N ALA A 95 29.76 9.09 29.88
CA ALA A 95 29.28 8.25 28.79
C ALA A 95 30.43 7.40 28.25
N THR A 96 30.10 6.21 27.77
CA THR A 96 31.05 5.32 27.09
C THR A 96 30.76 5.36 25.60
N PHE A 97 31.65 5.99 24.83
CA PHE A 97 31.53 6.15 23.39
C PHE A 97 32.21 5.00 22.66
N GLU A 98 31.53 4.46 21.66
CA GLU A 98 32.08 3.48 20.73
C GLU A 98 33.01 4.20 19.72
N LEU A 99 34.28 3.80 19.68
CA LEU A 99 35.26 4.28 18.69
C LEU A 99 35.40 3.29 17.53
N ASN A 100 35.18 1.99 17.81
CA ASN A 100 35.16 0.87 16.87
C ASN A 100 34.36 -0.29 17.52
N ASP A 101 33.98 -1.32 16.77
CA ASP A 101 33.07 -2.41 17.19
C ASP A 101 33.43 -3.08 18.53
N THR A 102 34.72 -3.02 18.93
CA THR A 102 35.24 -3.58 20.19
C THR A 102 36.06 -2.58 21.02
N LEU A 103 36.12 -1.32 20.61
CA LEU A 103 36.90 -0.28 21.26
C LEU A 103 35.98 0.84 21.77
N TYR A 104 35.97 1.03 23.08
CA TYR A 104 35.14 2.03 23.74
C TYR A 104 36.01 2.98 24.56
N ALA A 105 35.61 4.25 24.62
CA ALA A 105 36.26 5.27 25.43
C ALA A 105 35.26 5.90 26.40
N LYS A 106 35.67 6.02 27.67
CA LYS A 106 34.92 6.80 28.65
C LYS A 106 35.19 8.28 28.45
N ALA A 107 34.14 9.08 28.40
CA ALA A 107 34.24 10.54 28.33
C ALA A 107 33.22 11.21 29.25
N HIS A 108 33.55 12.42 29.67
CA HIS A 108 32.66 13.28 30.44
C HIS A 108 32.14 14.38 29.51
N VAL A 109 30.83 14.40 29.29
CA VAL A 109 30.18 15.38 28.41
C VAL A 109 29.69 16.55 29.28
N PRO A 110 30.26 17.76 29.13
CA PRO A 110 29.75 18.94 29.83
C PRO A 110 28.37 19.35 29.27
N PRO A 111 27.61 20.20 29.98
CA PRO A 111 26.40 20.81 29.43
C PRO A 111 26.70 21.54 28.10
N THR A 112 25.89 21.29 27.09
CA THR A 112 26.01 21.89 25.75
C THR A 112 24.72 22.63 25.37
N GLU A 113 24.84 23.58 24.44
CA GLU A 113 23.69 24.36 23.92
C GLU A 113 23.26 23.92 22.51
N GLU A 114 24.11 23.17 21.81
CA GLU A 114 23.89 22.68 20.46
C GLU A 114 24.17 21.18 20.32
N VAL A 115 23.58 20.58 19.29
CA VAL A 115 23.73 19.17 18.91
C VAL A 115 23.95 19.05 17.40
N TYR A 116 24.72 18.05 16.99
CA TYR A 116 24.97 17.76 15.59
C TYR A 116 24.05 16.66 15.09
N LEU A 117 23.25 16.96 14.06
CA LEU A 117 22.30 16.02 13.46
C LEU A 117 22.73 15.63 12.05
N TRP A 118 22.72 14.32 11.77
CA TRP A 118 22.93 13.79 10.42
C TRP A 118 21.65 13.86 9.60
N LEU A 119 21.67 14.61 8.50
CA LEU A 119 20.49 14.81 7.65
C LEU A 119 20.45 13.86 6.44
N GLY A 120 21.50 13.05 6.26
CA GLY A 120 21.68 12.22 5.08
C GLY A 120 22.55 12.89 4.02
N ALA A 121 22.78 12.20 2.90
CA ALA A 121 23.60 12.70 1.78
C ALA A 121 24.99 13.24 2.18
N ASN A 122 25.61 12.64 3.20
CA ASN A 122 26.90 13.07 3.77
C ASN A 122 26.88 14.49 4.39
N VAL A 123 25.72 14.95 4.85
CA VAL A 123 25.54 16.26 5.47
C VAL A 123 25.18 16.11 6.95
N MET A 124 25.97 16.79 7.78
CA MET A 124 25.73 16.97 9.22
C MET A 124 25.69 18.47 9.52
N LEU A 125 24.71 18.92 10.31
CA LEU A 125 24.58 20.32 10.71
C LEU A 125 24.43 20.43 12.23
N SER A 126 24.97 21.51 12.79
CA SER A 126 24.72 21.89 14.18
C SER A 126 23.37 22.58 14.30
N TYR A 127 22.63 22.24 15.35
CA TYR A 127 21.37 22.88 15.71
C TYR A 127 21.39 23.23 17.21
N PRO A 128 20.90 24.41 17.60
CA PRO A 128 20.54 24.66 18.99
C PRO A 128 19.58 23.57 19.50
N ILE A 129 19.68 23.20 20.78
CA ILE A 129 18.88 22.12 21.37
C ILE A 129 17.36 22.32 21.13
N ASP A 130 16.88 23.56 21.24
CA ASP A 130 15.46 23.88 21.02
C ASP A 130 15.01 23.64 19.57
N GLU A 131 15.82 24.05 18.59
CA GLU A 131 15.54 23.82 17.17
C GLU A 131 15.63 22.34 16.81
N ALA A 132 16.59 21.62 17.41
CA ALA A 132 16.73 20.17 17.24
C ALA A 132 15.51 19.42 17.78
N GLU A 133 14.98 19.81 18.93
CA GLU A 133 13.76 19.25 19.51
C GLU A 133 12.56 19.47 18.58
N GLU A 134 12.37 20.70 18.09
CA GLU A 134 11.28 21.03 17.17
C GLU A 134 11.39 20.23 15.86
N LEU A 135 12.59 20.18 15.27
CA LEU A 135 12.87 19.44 14.04
C LEU A 135 12.57 17.95 14.20
N LEU A 136 13.06 17.32 15.26
CA LEU A 136 12.86 15.89 15.52
C LEU A 136 11.40 15.57 15.86
N THR A 137 10.73 16.45 16.61
CA THR A 137 9.29 16.34 16.90
C THR A 137 8.46 16.40 15.61
N GLY A 138 8.75 17.36 14.73
CA GLY A 138 8.09 17.48 13.43
C GLY A 138 8.34 16.26 12.53
N LYS A 139 9.59 15.78 12.47
CA LYS A 139 9.93 14.55 11.72
C LYS A 139 9.21 13.32 12.25
N LEU A 140 9.14 13.16 13.58
CA LEU A 140 8.45 12.05 14.20
C LEU A 140 6.94 12.11 13.94
N ALA A 141 6.32 13.29 14.06
CA ALA A 141 4.91 13.50 13.75
C ALA A 141 4.62 13.18 12.28
N GLY A 142 5.46 13.65 11.35
CA GLY A 142 5.36 13.33 9.94
C GLY A 142 5.54 11.84 9.64
N ALA A 143 6.46 11.16 10.33
CA ALA A 143 6.64 9.71 10.22
C ALA A 143 5.41 8.93 10.70
N LYS A 144 4.82 9.32 11.85
CA LYS A 144 3.58 8.74 12.40
C LYS A 144 2.41 8.92 11.44
N LEU A 145 2.21 10.13 10.90
CA LEU A 145 1.15 10.41 9.92
C LEU A 145 1.35 9.59 8.64
N ASN A 146 2.58 9.53 8.13
CA ASN A 146 2.88 8.71 6.95
C ASN A 146 2.63 7.23 7.20
N LEU A 147 2.94 6.72 8.39
CA LEU A 147 2.67 5.34 8.75
C LEU A 147 1.16 5.07 8.76
N ALA A 148 0.37 5.93 9.41
CA ALA A 148 -1.09 5.80 9.45
C ALA A 148 -1.69 5.78 8.03
N ASN A 149 -1.26 6.70 7.17
CA ASN A 149 -1.71 6.72 5.77
C ASN A 149 -1.35 5.42 5.02
N CYS A 150 -0.16 4.85 5.26
CA CYS A 150 0.24 3.59 4.63
C CYS A 150 -0.60 2.41 5.14
N GLU A 151 -1.01 2.42 6.41
CA GLU A 151 -1.86 1.39 7.01
C GLU A 151 -3.30 1.48 6.47
N GLU A 152 -3.85 2.69 6.35
CA GLU A 152 -5.16 2.93 5.71
C GLU A 152 -5.15 2.50 4.23
N ASP A 153 -4.11 2.88 3.47
CA ASP A 153 -3.97 2.48 2.06
C ASP A 153 -3.84 0.94 1.93
N GLN A 154 -3.19 0.26 2.87
CA GLN A 154 -3.10 -1.21 2.87
C GLN A 154 -4.47 -1.85 3.09
N GLU A 155 -5.25 -1.35 4.04
CA GLU A 155 -6.61 -1.83 4.30
C GLU A 155 -7.49 -1.62 3.06
N PHE A 156 -7.46 -0.42 2.48
CA PHE A 156 -8.15 -0.10 1.24
C PHE A 156 -7.79 -1.07 0.10
N LEU A 157 -6.50 -1.32 -0.11
CA LEU A 157 -6.02 -2.22 -1.17
C LEU A 157 -6.49 -3.66 -0.96
N ARG A 158 -6.54 -4.15 0.28
CA ARG A 158 -7.10 -5.48 0.59
C ARG A 158 -8.57 -5.57 0.22
N GLU A 159 -9.36 -4.56 0.57
CA GLU A 159 -10.77 -4.49 0.18
C GLU A 159 -10.96 -4.48 -1.34
N GLN A 160 -10.10 -3.76 -2.07
CA GLN A 160 -10.14 -3.73 -3.53
C GLN A 160 -9.79 -5.10 -4.13
N ILE A 161 -8.78 -5.78 -3.60
CA ILE A 161 -8.40 -7.15 -4.02
C ILE A 161 -9.58 -8.10 -3.79
N THR A 162 -10.17 -8.11 -2.60
CA THR A 162 -11.32 -8.97 -2.28
C THR A 162 -12.52 -8.67 -3.20
N THR A 163 -12.80 -7.40 -3.48
CA THR A 163 -13.87 -7.01 -4.41
C THR A 163 -13.64 -7.56 -5.81
N MET A 164 -12.40 -7.47 -6.31
CA MET A 164 -12.00 -8.02 -7.61
C MET A 164 -12.03 -9.56 -7.65
N GLU A 165 -11.68 -10.23 -6.56
CA GLU A 165 -11.75 -11.69 -6.45
C GLU A 165 -13.20 -12.17 -6.50
N VAL A 166 -14.11 -11.50 -5.78
CA VAL A 166 -15.55 -11.78 -5.84
C VAL A 166 -16.08 -11.55 -7.25
N ALA A 167 -15.70 -10.44 -7.91
CA ALA A 167 -16.08 -10.17 -9.29
C ALA A 167 -15.58 -11.26 -10.26
N THR A 168 -14.36 -11.73 -10.08
CA THR A 168 -13.77 -12.83 -10.86
C THR A 168 -14.56 -14.13 -10.67
N ALA A 169 -14.92 -14.47 -9.42
CA ALA A 169 -15.74 -15.63 -9.11
C ALA A 169 -17.15 -15.53 -9.73
N ARG A 170 -17.78 -14.35 -9.73
CA ARG A 170 -19.07 -14.12 -10.38
C ARG A 170 -19.01 -14.40 -11.88
N VAL A 171 -17.98 -13.91 -12.57
CA VAL A 171 -17.77 -14.17 -14.00
C VAL A 171 -17.54 -15.66 -14.27
N TYR A 172 -16.73 -16.33 -13.45
CA TYR A 172 -16.50 -17.78 -13.59
C TYR A 172 -17.78 -18.60 -13.39
N ASN A 173 -18.58 -18.28 -12.36
CA ASN A 173 -19.85 -18.94 -12.10
C ASN A 173 -20.86 -18.75 -13.23
N TRP A 174 -20.89 -17.57 -13.84
CA TRP A 174 -21.72 -17.29 -15.00
C TRP A 174 -21.29 -18.12 -16.21
N ASP A 175 -20.00 -18.20 -16.52
CA ASP A 175 -19.45 -19.01 -17.63
C ASP A 175 -19.79 -20.50 -17.46
N VAL A 176 -19.67 -21.05 -16.25
CA VAL A 176 -20.06 -22.43 -15.95
C VAL A 176 -21.57 -22.64 -16.16
N THR A 177 -22.39 -21.67 -15.74
CA THR A 177 -23.85 -21.75 -15.90
C THR A 177 -24.25 -21.73 -17.38
N MET A 178 -23.61 -20.88 -18.19
CA MET A 178 -23.85 -20.83 -19.63
C MET A 178 -23.40 -22.12 -20.34
N LYS A 179 -22.23 -22.66 -20.00
CA LYS A 179 -21.77 -23.97 -20.53
C LYS A 179 -22.74 -25.11 -20.22
N ARG A 180 -23.33 -25.12 -19.03
CA ARG A 180 -24.33 -26.13 -18.64
C ARG A 180 -25.63 -25.98 -19.42
N LYS A 181 -26.09 -24.74 -19.66
CA LYS A 181 -27.27 -24.48 -20.49
C LYS A 181 -27.05 -24.90 -21.93
N GLU A 182 -25.93 -24.50 -22.55
CA GLU A 182 -25.56 -24.90 -23.91
C GLU A 182 -25.52 -26.44 -24.06
N LYS A 183 -24.91 -27.15 -23.10
CA LYS A 183 -24.85 -28.62 -23.12
C LYS A 183 -26.24 -29.27 -23.02
N ASN A 184 -27.08 -28.78 -22.11
CA ASN A 184 -28.44 -29.32 -21.94
C ASN A 184 -29.32 -29.04 -23.16
N GLU A 185 -29.18 -27.87 -23.80
CA GLU A 185 -29.88 -27.55 -25.04
C GLU A 185 -29.42 -28.44 -26.19
N GLN A 186 -28.11 -28.71 -26.30
CA GLN A 186 -27.55 -29.63 -27.28
C GLN A 186 -28.09 -31.06 -27.11
N GLU A 187 -28.12 -31.57 -25.87
CA GLU A 187 -28.65 -32.90 -25.54
C GLU A 187 -30.16 -33.01 -25.86
N ALA A 188 -30.93 -31.95 -25.59
CA ALA A 188 -32.37 -31.91 -25.90
C ALA A 188 -32.66 -31.91 -27.42
N ILE A 189 -31.79 -31.30 -28.22
CA ILE A 189 -31.88 -31.33 -29.70
C ILE A 189 -31.55 -32.72 -30.24
N GLU A 190 -30.50 -33.36 -29.71
CA GLU A 190 -30.10 -34.73 -30.12
C GLU A 190 -31.14 -35.80 -29.77
N ASP A 191 -31.81 -35.66 -28.62
CA ASP A 191 -32.91 -36.56 -28.22
C ASP A 191 -34.19 -36.31 -29.03
N GLY A 192 -34.45 -35.06 -29.44
CA GLY A 192 -35.56 -34.70 -30.32
C GLY A 192 -35.43 -35.26 -31.74
N GLU A 193 -34.23 -35.26 -32.32
CA GLU A 193 -33.98 -35.83 -33.66
C GLU A 193 -34.09 -37.36 -33.69
N LYS A 194 -33.70 -38.05 -32.62
CA LYS A 194 -33.85 -39.51 -32.48
C LYS A 194 -35.31 -39.95 -32.26
N GLY A 195 -36.20 -39.04 -31.90
CA GLY A 195 -37.61 -39.29 -31.60
C GLY A 195 -38.56 -39.30 -32.80
N THR A 196 -38.09 -39.02 -34.03
CA THR A 196 -38.92 -39.06 -35.24
C THR A 196 -38.86 -40.46 -35.88
N PRO A 197 -39.90 -41.31 -35.76
CA PRO A 197 -39.92 -42.58 -36.48
C PRO A 197 -40.19 -42.25 -37.96
N ASN A 198 -39.28 -42.64 -38.85
CA ASN A 198 -39.60 -42.72 -40.28
C ASN A 198 -40.83 -43.61 -40.44
N GLY A 199 -41.94 -43.00 -40.88
CA GLY A 199 -43.16 -43.70 -41.28
C GLY A 199 -42.98 -44.49 -42.57
#